data_AF-A0A183NQM3-F1
#
_entry.id   AF-A0A183NQM3-F1
#
_cell.length_a   1.000
_cell.length_b   1.000
_cell.length_c   1.000
_cell.angle_alpha   90.00
_cell.angle_beta   90.00
_cell.angle_gamma   90.00
#
_symmetry.space_group_name_H-M   'P 1'
#
loop_
_entity.id
_entity.type
_entity.pdbx_description
1 polymer ?
#
loop_
_entity_poly.entity_id
_entity_poly.type
_entity_poly.pdbx_seq_one_letter_code
_entity_poly.pdbx_strand_id
1 'polypeptide(L)'
;MYDILMTWTIVLIHAGTGGDINALLDQPNHILFVSNLPEETTDAMLTMLFSQFSGFKEARRAAGGVGFVEYDTESQAAAARSAYEGFKLTPTHAMQITFAKK
;
A
#
# COMPACT_ATOMS: atom_id res chain seq x y z
N MET A 1 -16.49 11.41 -10.08
CA MET A 1 -15.65 12.20 -9.16
C MET A 1 -15.96 11.76 -7.75
N TYR A 2 -15.79 10.46 -7.49
CA TYR A 2 -16.03 9.87 -6.19
C TYR A 2 -14.67 9.76 -5.54
N ASP A 3 -14.49 10.60 -4.52
CA ASP A 3 -13.26 10.79 -3.79
C ASP A 3 -12.82 9.45 -3.21
N ILE A 4 -11.58 9.06 -3.47
CA ILE A 4 -10.95 7.85 -2.94
C ILE A 4 -11.05 7.85 -1.40
N LEU A 5 -11.27 8.99 -0.75
CA LEU A 5 -11.50 9.08 0.69
C LEU A 5 -12.87 8.54 1.18
N MET A 6 -13.91 8.57 0.34
CA MET A 6 -15.28 8.19 0.74
C MET A 6 -15.46 6.66 0.82
N THR A 7 -14.84 5.89 -0.08
CA THR A 7 -14.91 4.43 -0.06
C THR A 7 -14.09 3.85 1.11
N TRP A 8 -12.98 4.48 1.48
CA TRP A 8 -12.05 3.93 2.47
C TRP A 8 -12.52 4.13 3.92
N THR A 9 -13.28 5.19 4.20
CA THR A 9 -13.95 5.36 5.51
C THR A 9 -15.04 4.30 5.74
N ILE A 10 -15.80 3.95 4.70
CA ILE A 10 -16.87 2.96 4.79
C ILE A 10 -16.30 1.54 4.98
N VAL A 11 -15.16 1.24 4.36
CA VAL A 11 -14.45 -0.03 4.55
C VAL A 11 -13.91 -0.19 5.99
N LEU A 12 -13.57 0.90 6.67
CA LEU A 12 -13.06 0.88 8.05
C LEU A 12 -14.16 0.63 9.11
N ILE A 13 -15.45 0.89 8.81
CA ILE A 13 -16.54 0.82 9.82
C ILE A 13 -17.29 -0.54 9.79
N HIS A 14 -17.13 -1.38 8.76
CA HIS A 14 -17.77 -2.70 8.67
C HIS A 14 -16.83 -3.90 8.92
N ALA A 15 -15.58 -3.65 9.31
CA ALA A 15 -14.59 -4.69 9.60
C ALA A 15 -14.79 -5.32 10.99
N GLY A 16 -15.95 -5.94 11.21
CA GLY A 16 -16.30 -6.63 12.44
C GLY A 16 -16.76 -8.06 12.17
N THR A 17 -15.91 -8.92 11.60
CA THR A 17 -15.90 -10.40 11.75
C THR A 17 -14.62 -10.93 11.11
N GLY A 18 -13.77 -11.59 11.89
CA GLY A 18 -12.42 -12.03 11.50
C GLY A 18 -12.39 -13.25 10.59
N GLY A 19 -12.62 -13.05 9.30
CA GLY A 19 -12.34 -14.01 8.23
C GLY A 19 -11.96 -13.28 6.94
N ASP A 20 -10.72 -13.47 6.49
CA ASP A 20 -10.28 -13.30 5.10
C ASP A 20 -10.26 -11.89 4.48
N ILE A 21 -10.02 -10.83 5.25
CA ILE A 21 -9.70 -9.53 4.61
C ILE A 21 -8.44 -9.63 3.72
N ASN A 22 -7.48 -10.49 4.08
CA ASN A 22 -6.26 -10.71 3.29
C ASN A 22 -6.54 -11.36 1.93
N ALA A 23 -7.54 -12.25 1.81
CA ALA A 23 -7.82 -12.94 0.55
C ALA A 23 -8.40 -11.99 -0.51
N LEU A 24 -9.17 -10.97 -0.10
CA LEU A 24 -9.71 -9.95 -1.01
C LEU A 24 -8.65 -8.91 -1.42
N LEU A 25 -7.62 -8.73 -0.60
CA LEU A 25 -6.48 -7.83 -0.81
C LEU A 25 -5.36 -8.45 -1.66
N ASP A 26 -5.48 -9.73 -2.03
CA ASP A 26 -4.50 -10.43 -2.87
C ASP A 26 -4.91 -10.45 -4.36
N GLN A 27 -6.05 -9.84 -4.70
CA GLN A 27 -6.40 -9.65 -6.11
C GLN A 27 -5.36 -8.73 -6.76
N PRO A 28 -4.73 -9.17 -7.87
CA PRO A 28 -3.65 -8.42 -8.46
C PRO A 28 -4.18 -7.05 -8.91
N ASN A 29 -3.49 -6.01 -8.46
CA ASN A 29 -3.81 -4.63 -8.76
C ASN A 29 -2.52 -3.88 -9.07
N HIS A 30 -2.62 -2.86 -9.90
CA HIS A 30 -1.50 -1.96 -10.19
C HIS A 30 -1.27 -0.94 -9.07
N ILE A 31 -2.21 -0.85 -8.11
CA ILE A 31 -2.08 -0.02 -6.91
C ILE A 31 -1.76 -0.90 -5.70
N LEU A 32 -0.72 -0.54 -4.96
CA LEU A 32 -0.31 -1.14 -3.69
C LEU A 32 -0.74 -0.26 -2.53
N PHE A 33 -1.24 -0.90 -1.48
CA PHE A 33 -1.45 -0.32 -0.17
C PHE A 33 -0.27 -0.69 0.73
N VAL A 34 0.35 0.33 1.31
CA VAL A 34 1.49 0.19 2.22
C VAL A 34 1.04 0.63 3.61
N SER A 35 1.23 -0.22 4.61
CA SER A 35 0.87 0.07 6.00
C SER A 35 2.03 -0.21 6.96
N ASN A 36 1.84 0.22 8.22
CA ASN A 36 2.85 0.14 9.26
C ASN A 36 4.11 0.95 8.93
N LEU A 37 3.92 2.12 8.29
CA LEU A 37 5.00 3.05 8.00
C LEU A 37 5.32 3.89 9.25
N PRO A 38 6.61 4.07 9.59
CA PRO A 38 6.99 4.97 10.68
C PRO A 38 6.68 6.42 10.31
N GLU A 39 6.47 7.28 11.31
CA GLU A 39 6.05 8.68 11.13
C GLU A 39 7.04 9.52 10.31
N GLU A 40 8.32 9.13 10.34
CA GLU A 40 9.41 9.72 9.56
C GLU A 40 9.34 9.39 8.06
N THR A 41 8.59 8.36 7.65
CA THR A 41 8.43 8.01 6.23
C THR A 41 7.73 9.15 5.50
N THR A 42 8.38 9.76 4.52
CA THR A 42 7.77 10.80 3.68
C THR A 42 7.31 10.26 2.33
N ASP A 43 6.51 11.05 1.61
CA ASP A 43 6.17 10.78 0.20
C ASP A 43 7.42 10.65 -0.67
N ALA A 44 8.43 11.48 -0.43
CA ALA A 44 9.71 11.42 -1.13
C ALA A 44 10.45 10.09 -0.85
N MET A 45 10.45 9.60 0.39
CA MET A 45 11.05 8.30 0.74
C MET A 45 10.30 7.14 0.07
N LEU A 46 8.97 7.15 0.09
CA LEU A 46 8.16 6.16 -0.63
C LEU A 46 8.46 6.21 -2.13
N THR A 47 8.51 7.40 -2.71
CA THR A 47 8.85 7.59 -4.13
C THR A 47 10.22 7.01 -4.43
N MET A 48 11.25 7.30 -3.64
CA MET A 48 12.60 6.77 -3.85
C MET A 48 12.68 5.25 -3.72
N LEU A 49 11.95 4.65 -2.76
CA LEU A 49 11.94 3.19 -2.58
C LEU A 49 11.27 2.50 -3.77
N PHE A 50 10.08 2.98 -4.16
CA PHE A 50 9.26 2.33 -5.17
C PHE A 50 9.64 2.71 -6.61
N SER A 51 10.28 3.87 -6.84
CA SER A 51 10.76 4.23 -8.20
C SER A 51 11.92 3.38 -8.70
N GLN A 52 12.47 2.49 -7.86
CA GLN A 52 13.49 1.51 -8.26
C GLN A 52 12.91 0.39 -9.15
N PHE A 53 11.59 0.21 -9.12
CA PHE A 53 10.87 -0.75 -9.94
C PHE A 53 10.34 -0.06 -11.20
N SER A 54 10.47 -0.73 -12.34
CA SER A 54 9.90 -0.27 -13.60
C SER A 54 8.39 -0.06 -13.49
N GLY A 55 7.89 0.95 -14.20
CA GLY A 55 6.47 1.26 -14.25
C GLY A 55 5.91 1.98 -13.03
N PHE A 56 6.75 2.44 -12.10
CA PHE A 56 6.33 3.36 -11.04
C PHE A 56 5.63 4.60 -11.62
N LYS A 57 4.46 4.94 -11.10
CA LYS A 57 3.68 6.12 -11.49
C LYS A 57 3.72 7.18 -10.40
N GLU A 58 3.16 6.85 -9.25
CA GLU A 58 2.97 7.80 -8.15
C GLU A 58 3.07 7.06 -6.80
N ALA A 59 3.63 7.72 -5.79
CA ALA A 59 3.52 7.29 -4.41
C ALA A 59 2.91 8.42 -3.58
N ARG A 60 1.89 8.09 -2.79
CA ARG A 60 1.19 9.05 -1.95
C ARG A 60 1.11 8.53 -0.53
N ARG A 61 1.74 9.24 0.41
CA ARG A 61 1.55 8.98 1.83
C ARG A 61 0.20 9.53 2.29
N ALA A 62 -0.51 8.75 3.09
CA ALA A 62 -1.74 9.17 3.77
C ALA A 62 -1.50 9.36 5.27
N ALA A 63 -2.51 9.84 5.99
CA ALA A 63 -2.45 9.97 7.44
C ALA A 63 -2.54 8.59 8.12
N GLY A 64 -1.93 8.45 9.30
CA GLY A 64 -2.02 7.22 10.08
C GLY A 64 -1.01 6.12 9.73
N GLY A 65 0.16 6.49 9.16
CA GLY A 65 1.23 5.51 8.88
C GLY A 65 0.92 4.57 7.72
N VAL A 66 0.15 5.04 6.75
CA VAL A 66 -0.21 4.29 5.54
C VAL A 66 0.11 5.09 4.28
N GLY A 67 0.27 4.40 3.16
CA GLY A 67 0.61 4.97 1.87
C GLY A 67 0.05 4.15 0.72
N PHE A 68 -0.01 4.78 -0.44
CA PHE A 68 -0.48 4.19 -1.68
C PHE A 68 0.60 4.34 -2.73
N VAL A 69 0.83 3.29 -3.51
CA VAL A 69 1.80 3.32 -4.59
C VAL A 69 1.15 2.78 -5.85
N GLU A 70 1.17 3.56 -6.91
CA GLU A 70 0.63 3.20 -8.21
C GLU A 70 1.74 2.81 -9.18
N TYR A 71 1.49 1.72 -9.90
CA TYR A 71 2.28 1.23 -11.01
C TYR A 71 1.47 1.21 -12.30
N ASP A 72 2.16 1.03 -13.43
CA ASP A 72 1.55 0.88 -14.74
C ASP A 72 0.80 -0.47 -14.87
N THR A 73 1.35 -1.55 -14.30
CA THR A 73 0.72 -2.87 -14.33
C THR A 73 0.78 -3.60 -12.99
N GLU A 74 -0.16 -4.53 -12.79
CA GLU A 74 -0.23 -5.38 -11.61
C GLU A 74 1.03 -6.25 -11.41
N SER A 75 1.67 -6.73 -12.48
CA SER A 75 2.90 -7.53 -12.36
C SER A 75 4.07 -6.71 -11.82
N GLN A 76 4.15 -5.43 -12.20
CA GLN A 76 5.18 -4.50 -11.70
C GLN A 76 4.93 -4.18 -10.22
N ALA A 77 3.68 -3.94 -9.84
CA ALA A 77 3.27 -3.79 -8.45
C ALA A 77 3.57 -5.06 -7.62
N ALA A 78 3.28 -6.25 -8.15
CA ALA A 78 3.57 -7.52 -7.48
C ALA A 78 5.06 -7.71 -7.20
N ALA A 79 5.92 -7.33 -8.15
CA ALA A 79 7.38 -7.38 -7.97
C ALA A 79 7.85 -6.47 -6.83
N ALA A 80 7.35 -5.23 -6.78
CA ALA A 80 7.67 -4.28 -5.72
C ALA A 80 7.14 -4.74 -4.35
N ARG A 81 5.91 -5.27 -4.30
CA ARG A 81 5.34 -5.89 -3.10
C ARG A 81 6.25 -7.00 -2.60
N SER A 82 6.57 -7.99 -3.42
CA SER A 82 7.39 -9.13 -2.99
C SER A 82 8.79 -8.74 -2.51
N ALA A 83 9.32 -7.62 -2.99
CA ALA A 83 10.64 -7.14 -2.59
C ALA A 83 10.64 -6.41 -1.24
N TYR A 84 9.55 -5.73 -0.89
CA TYR A 84 9.46 -4.89 0.32
C TYR A 84 8.45 -5.39 1.36
N GLU A 85 7.71 -6.45 1.08
CA GLU A 85 6.80 -7.08 2.03
C GLU A 85 7.60 -7.62 3.23
N GLY A 86 7.27 -7.12 4.43
CA GLY A 86 8.00 -7.47 5.66
C GLY A 86 9.34 -6.77 5.80
N PHE A 87 9.68 -5.82 4.92
CA PHE A 87 10.91 -5.04 5.03
C PHE A 87 10.87 -4.16 6.29
N LYS A 88 11.86 -4.33 7.16
CA LYS A 88 11.97 -3.57 8.40
C LYS A 88 12.59 -2.21 8.11
N LEU A 89 11.76 -1.17 7.93
CA LEU A 89 12.25 0.21 7.85
C LEU A 89 12.92 0.62 9.15
N THR A 90 12.33 0.22 10.27
CA THR A 90 12.89 0.44 11.61
C THR A 90 12.83 -0.86 12.41
N PRO A 91 13.56 -0.98 13.53
CA PRO A 91 13.52 -2.17 14.38
C PRO A 91 12.12 -2.52 14.87
N THR A 92 11.24 -1.52 14.94
CA THR A 92 9.86 -1.63 15.44
C THR A 92 8.82 -1.67 14.32
N HIS A 93 9.12 -1.16 13.13
CA HIS A 93 8.17 -1.09 12.01
C HIS A 93 8.63 -1.93 10.82
N ALA A 94 7.94 -3.06 10.63
CA ALA A 94 8.01 -3.86 9.41
C ALA A 94 6.92 -3.38 8.44
N MET A 95 7.32 -2.85 7.28
CA MET A 95 6.42 -2.41 6.24
C MET A 95 5.57 -3.60 5.77
N GLN A 96 4.26 -3.39 5.71
CA GLN A 96 3.33 -4.35 5.13
C GLN A 96 2.82 -3.80 3.81
N ILE A 97 2.80 -4.64 2.79
CA ILE A 97 2.37 -4.25 1.44
C ILE A 97 1.31 -5.24 0.97
N THR A 98 0.16 -4.73 0.54
CA THR A 98 -0.92 -5.51 -0.04
C THR A 98 -1.41 -4.85 -1.32
N PHE A 99 -2.20 -5.54 -2.15
CA PHE A 99 -2.86 -4.86 -3.26
C PHE A 99 -3.99 -3.98 -2.71
N ALA A 100 -4.13 -2.79 -3.28
CA ALA A 100 -5.26 -1.94 -2.96
C ALA A 100 -6.57 -2.59 -3.46
N LYS A 101 -7.65 -2.39 -2.71
CA LYS A 101 -8.98 -2.82 -3.16
C LYS A 101 -9.39 -1.99 -4.38
N LYS A 102 -9.93 -2.66 -5.39
CA LYS A 102 -10.49 -2.05 -6.58
C LYS A 102 -11.82 -1.35 -6.29
#